data_AF-A0AAN5UI67-F1
#
_entry.id   AF-A0AAN5UI67-F1
#
_cell.length_a   1.000
_cell.length_b   1.000
_cell.length_c   1.000
_cell.angle_alpha   90.00
_cell.angle_beta   90.00
_cell.angle_gamma   90.00
#
_symmetry.space_group_name_H-M   'P 1'
#
loop_
_entity.id
_entity.type
_entity.pdbx_description
1 polymer ?
#
loop_
_entity_poly.entity_id
_entity_poly.type
_entity_poly.pdbx_seq_one_letter_code
_entity_poly.pdbx_strand_id
1 'polypeptide(L)'
;GETLYLDNPRSNKKGRTVRTVDNYIALLCSLLRFAYQSGFISTKPFEGVKKLQRNRIKPDPLSKTEFNALMESEKGQSQNLWKFAVYSGLRHGELAALAWEDVDFEKGIVNVRRNLTILDMFGPPKTNAGIRTVTLLQPALEALKEQYKLTGHHRKSEITFYHREYGRTEKQKLHFVFMPRMCNGKQKPYYSVSSLGARWNAAVKRAGIRRRNPYHTRHTFACWLLTAGANPAFIASQMGHETAQMVYEIYGMWIDDMNDEQVAMLNARLS
;
A
#
# COMPACT_ATOMS: atom_id res chain seq x y z
N GLY A 1 -22.58 -11.02 -21.21
CA GLY A 1 -22.40 -9.82 -20.37
C GLY A 1 -21.07 -9.21 -20.70
N GLU A 2 -21.04 -7.93 -21.07
CA GLU A 2 -19.79 -7.20 -21.27
C GLU A 2 -18.99 -7.22 -19.97
N THR A 3 -17.74 -7.69 -20.05
CA THR A 3 -16.87 -7.66 -18.86
C THR A 3 -16.04 -6.38 -18.92
N LEU A 4 -15.97 -5.63 -17.82
CA LEU A 4 -15.08 -4.46 -17.65
C LEU A 4 -13.59 -4.84 -17.63
N TYR A 5 -13.25 -6.07 -18.03
CA TYR A 5 -11.94 -6.68 -17.91
C TYR A 5 -11.47 -7.13 -19.30
N LEU A 6 -10.66 -6.29 -19.95
CA LEU A 6 -9.93 -6.72 -21.15
C LEU A 6 -9.03 -7.90 -20.81
N ASP A 7 -9.01 -8.89 -21.71
CA ASP A 7 -8.06 -10.00 -21.67
C ASP A 7 -6.64 -9.47 -21.62
N ASN A 8 -5.85 -10.02 -20.70
CA ASN A 8 -4.55 -9.55 -20.30
C ASN A 8 -3.55 -9.59 -21.47
N PRO A 9 -3.22 -8.48 -22.16
CA PRO A 9 -2.30 -8.51 -23.28
C PRO A 9 -0.88 -8.35 -22.71
N ARG A 10 -0.45 -9.29 -21.87
CA ARG A 10 0.93 -9.26 -21.34
C ARG A 10 1.95 -9.51 -22.46
N SER A 11 1.55 -10.05 -23.61
CA SER A 11 2.47 -10.41 -24.69
C SER A 11 2.66 -9.36 -25.79
N ASN A 12 1.84 -8.30 -25.90
CA ASN A 12 1.86 -7.39 -27.06
C ASN A 12 2.04 -5.89 -26.71
N LYS A 13 2.92 -5.53 -25.76
CA LYS A 13 3.29 -4.12 -25.61
C LYS A 13 4.39 -3.75 -26.61
N LYS A 14 4.03 -3.01 -27.66
CA LYS A 14 5.00 -2.31 -28.52
C LYS A 14 5.64 -1.17 -27.70
N GLY A 15 6.90 -1.33 -27.31
CA GLY A 15 7.67 -0.30 -26.59
C GLY A 15 7.61 -0.35 -25.06
N ARG A 16 8.38 0.53 -24.40
CA ARG A 16 8.50 0.65 -22.94
C ARG A 16 7.73 1.86 -22.43
N THR A 17 7.27 1.81 -21.18
CA THR A 17 6.64 3.00 -20.55
C THR A 17 7.68 4.09 -20.32
N VAL A 18 7.27 5.36 -20.34
CA VAL A 18 8.11 6.53 -20.02
C VAL A 18 8.91 6.30 -18.73
N ARG A 19 8.24 5.83 -17.67
CA ARG A 19 8.90 5.52 -16.39
C ARG A 19 10.03 4.48 -16.53
N THR A 20 9.82 3.45 -17.34
CA THR A 20 10.84 2.42 -17.56
C THR A 20 12.04 2.99 -18.30
N VAL A 21 11.80 3.78 -19.34
CA VAL A 21 12.87 4.46 -20.10
C VAL A 21 13.65 5.41 -19.20
N ASP A 22 12.96 6.24 -18.40
CA ASP A 22 13.60 7.16 -17.46
C ASP A 22 14.43 6.44 -16.38
N ASN A 23 13.99 5.26 -15.94
CA ASN A 23 14.77 4.45 -14.99
C ASN A 23 16.06 3.95 -15.64
N TYR A 24 16.02 3.53 -16.92
CA TYR A 24 17.21 3.10 -17.65
C TYR A 24 18.16 4.27 -17.90
N ILE A 25 17.64 5.42 -18.34
CA ILE A 25 18.40 6.66 -18.49
C ILE A 25 19.07 7.02 -17.16
N ALA A 26 18.33 7.01 -16.05
CA ALA A 26 18.88 7.36 -14.74
C ALA A 26 20.03 6.43 -14.32
N LEU A 27 19.88 5.12 -14.52
CA LEU A 27 20.94 4.15 -14.22
C LEU A 27 22.18 4.37 -15.09
N LEU A 28 21.99 4.53 -16.41
CA LEU A 28 23.08 4.78 -17.35
C LEU A 28 23.82 6.08 -17.03
N CYS A 29 23.08 7.18 -16.83
CA CYS A 29 23.66 8.47 -16.47
C CYS A 29 24.41 8.39 -15.13
N SER A 30 23.93 7.61 -14.16
CA SER A 30 24.62 7.39 -12.90
C SER A 30 25.96 6.66 -13.10
N LEU A 31 25.98 5.62 -13.93
CA LEU A 31 27.20 4.87 -14.25
C LEU A 31 28.22 5.76 -14.99
N LEU A 32 27.78 6.51 -16.01
CA LEU A 32 28.65 7.40 -16.78
C LEU A 32 29.19 8.55 -15.91
N ARG A 33 28.38 9.06 -14.97
CA ARG A 33 28.82 10.07 -14.02
C ARG A 33 29.90 9.53 -13.08
N PHE A 34 29.72 8.31 -12.57
CA PHE A 34 30.76 7.61 -11.80
C PHE A 34 32.03 7.44 -12.64
N ALA A 35 31.92 6.94 -13.87
CA ALA A 35 33.07 6.74 -14.75
C ALA A 35 33.87 8.04 -14.99
N TYR A 36 33.16 9.16 -15.19
CA TYR A 36 33.79 10.47 -15.34
C TYR A 36 34.46 10.96 -14.05
N GLN A 37 33.76 10.87 -12.90
CA GLN A 37 34.31 11.28 -11.61
C GLN A 37 35.52 10.46 -11.18
N SER A 38 35.58 9.19 -11.60
CA SER A 38 36.72 8.30 -11.37
C SER A 38 37.82 8.41 -12.42
N GLY A 39 37.68 9.27 -13.43
CA GLY A 39 38.70 9.51 -14.46
C GLY A 39 38.79 8.43 -15.56
N PHE A 40 37.85 7.47 -15.63
CA PHE A 40 37.82 6.46 -16.69
C PHE A 40 37.40 7.03 -18.05
N ILE A 41 36.68 8.16 -18.05
CA ILE A 41 36.33 8.92 -19.24
C ILE A 41 36.62 10.40 -19.00
N SER A 42 37.05 11.10 -20.06
CA SER A 42 37.36 12.54 -20.02
C SER A 42 36.19 13.42 -20.47
N THR A 43 35.20 12.85 -21.15
CA THR A 43 34.01 13.56 -21.64
C THR A 43 32.80 13.29 -20.76
N LYS A 44 31.78 14.15 -20.85
CA LYS A 44 30.54 14.05 -20.07
C LYS A 44 29.34 13.65 -20.95
N PRO A 45 29.28 12.41 -21.47
CA PRO A 45 28.21 11.97 -22.38
C PRO A 45 26.81 11.99 -21.76
N PHE A 46 26.70 12.13 -20.43
CA PHE A 46 25.43 12.18 -19.71
C PHE A 46 24.80 13.58 -19.61
N GLU A 47 25.53 14.67 -19.87
CA GLU A 47 24.98 16.04 -19.68
C GLU A 47 23.83 16.36 -20.65
N GLY A 48 23.85 15.80 -21.87
CA GLY A 48 22.81 16.03 -22.87
C GLY A 48 21.57 15.14 -22.75
N VAL A 49 21.57 14.14 -21.86
CA VAL A 49 20.51 13.14 -21.80
C VAL A 49 19.36 13.63 -20.91
N LYS A 50 18.27 14.06 -21.55
CA LYS A 50 17.06 14.50 -20.86
C LYS A 50 16.12 13.33 -20.57
N LYS A 51 15.47 13.36 -19.39
CA LYS A 51 14.36 12.46 -19.09
C LYS A 51 13.16 12.81 -19.97
N LEU A 52 12.34 11.80 -20.25
CA LEU A 52 11.12 11.98 -21.00
C LEU A 52 10.08 12.70 -20.13
N GLN A 53 9.26 13.54 -20.76
CA GLN A 53 8.15 14.20 -20.06
C GLN A 53 7.13 13.16 -19.62
N ARG A 54 6.68 13.29 -18.37
CA ARG A 54 5.76 12.33 -17.76
C ARG A 54 4.51 13.04 -17.28
N ASN A 55 3.36 12.63 -17.83
CA ASN A 55 2.08 13.02 -17.27
C ASN A 55 1.91 12.39 -15.89
N ARG A 56 1.58 13.22 -14.89
CA ARG A 56 1.21 12.74 -13.56
C ARG A 56 -0.14 12.03 -13.67
N ILE A 57 -0.15 10.75 -13.34
CA ILE A 57 -1.39 9.96 -13.31
C ILE A 57 -2.10 10.31 -12.00
N LYS A 58 -3.34 10.81 -12.10
CA LYS A 58 -4.18 11.08 -10.94
C LYS A 58 -4.51 9.78 -10.20
N PRO A 59 -4.53 9.75 -8.86
CA PRO A 59 -5.07 8.62 -8.12
C PRO A 59 -6.52 8.34 -8.53
N ASP A 60 -6.87 7.06 -8.63
CA ASP A 60 -8.24 6.59 -8.88
C ASP A 60 -8.74 5.85 -7.63
N PRO A 61 -9.17 6.58 -6.57
CA PRO A 61 -9.69 5.96 -5.36
C PRO A 61 -11.01 5.23 -5.65
N LEU A 62 -11.37 4.29 -4.77
CA LEU A 62 -12.72 3.70 -4.81
C LEU A 62 -13.75 4.77 -4.45
N SER A 63 -14.86 4.80 -5.19
CA SER A 63 -16.06 5.49 -4.71
C SER A 63 -16.69 4.72 -3.54
N LYS A 64 -17.58 5.36 -2.79
CA LYS A 64 -18.36 4.67 -1.73
C LYS A 64 -19.20 3.53 -2.30
N THR A 65 -19.80 3.72 -3.47
CA THR A 65 -20.58 2.68 -4.17
C THR A 65 -19.72 1.49 -4.58
N GLU A 66 -18.53 1.73 -5.15
CA GLU A 66 -17.59 0.67 -5.52
C GLU A 66 -17.08 -0.09 -4.29
N PHE A 67 -16.82 0.63 -3.18
CA PHE A 67 -16.42 0.01 -1.92
C PHE A 67 -17.52 -0.86 -1.32
N ASN A 68 -18.78 -0.40 -1.32
CA ASN A 68 -19.91 -1.18 -0.82
C ASN A 68 -20.10 -2.46 -1.64
N ALA A 69 -20.08 -2.37 -2.98
CA ALA A 69 -20.14 -3.53 -3.86
C ALA A 69 -18.99 -4.53 -3.59
N LEU A 70 -17.77 -4.02 -3.32
CA LEU A 70 -16.65 -4.87 -2.92
C LEU A 70 -16.93 -5.60 -1.59
N MET A 71 -17.43 -4.89 -0.58
CA MET A 71 -17.76 -5.48 0.72
C MET A 71 -18.87 -6.53 0.61
N GLU A 72 -19.92 -6.29 -0.18
CA GLU A 72 -21.04 -7.22 -0.38
C GLU A 72 -20.62 -8.50 -1.12
N SER A 73 -19.65 -8.40 -2.05
CA SER A 73 -19.15 -9.53 -2.83
C SER A 73 -18.19 -10.47 -2.08
N GLU A 74 -17.66 -10.03 -0.93
CA GLU A 74 -16.67 -10.74 -0.14
C GLU A 74 -17.25 -11.15 1.22
N LYS A 75 -16.74 -12.25 1.80
CA LYS A 75 -17.19 -12.74 3.12
C LYS A 75 -16.02 -13.15 4.00
N GLY A 76 -16.24 -13.10 5.31
CA GLY A 76 -15.28 -13.50 6.33
C GLY A 76 -13.94 -12.77 6.18
N GLN A 77 -12.84 -13.51 6.29
CA GLN A 77 -11.49 -12.93 6.22
C GLN A 77 -11.22 -12.08 4.98
N SER A 78 -11.80 -12.42 3.82
CA SER A 78 -11.56 -11.65 2.61
C SER A 78 -12.17 -10.25 2.70
N GLN A 79 -13.37 -10.15 3.26
CA GLN A 79 -14.05 -8.88 3.52
C GLN A 79 -13.28 -8.08 4.58
N ASN A 80 -12.89 -8.71 5.69
CA ASN A 80 -12.12 -8.08 6.77
C ASN A 80 -10.78 -7.52 6.27
N LEU A 81 -10.07 -8.30 5.44
CA LEU A 81 -8.80 -7.89 4.83
C LEU A 81 -8.94 -6.61 4.01
N TRP A 82 -9.92 -6.55 3.11
CA TRP A 82 -10.09 -5.39 2.24
C TRP A 82 -10.68 -4.18 2.96
N LYS A 83 -11.62 -4.39 3.90
CA LYS A 83 -12.11 -3.33 4.80
C LYS A 83 -10.94 -2.71 5.57
N PHE A 84 -10.11 -3.55 6.20
CA PHE A 84 -8.94 -3.09 6.93
C PHE A 84 -7.92 -2.38 6.03
N ALA A 85 -7.60 -2.94 4.85
CA ALA A 85 -6.65 -2.34 3.92
C ALA A 85 -7.07 -0.93 3.47
N VAL A 86 -8.35 -0.73 3.18
CA VAL A 86 -8.90 0.58 2.77
C VAL A 86 -8.95 1.58 3.93
N TYR A 87 -9.26 1.15 5.14
CA TYR A 87 -9.41 2.05 6.30
C TYR A 87 -8.15 2.23 7.17
N SER A 88 -7.04 1.57 6.84
CA SER A 88 -5.76 1.71 7.54
C SER A 88 -4.63 2.25 6.67
N GLY A 89 -4.77 2.18 5.34
CA GLY A 89 -3.78 2.68 4.39
C GLY A 89 -2.45 1.93 4.41
N LEU A 90 -2.34 0.73 5.01
CA LEU A 90 -1.08 -0.04 5.02
C LEU A 90 -0.66 -0.46 3.61
N ARG A 91 0.66 -0.59 3.39
CA ARG A 91 1.22 -1.19 2.16
C ARG A 91 0.98 -2.70 2.16
N HIS A 92 0.90 -3.36 1.00
CA HIS A 92 0.63 -4.82 0.96
C HIS A 92 1.67 -5.67 1.69
N GLY A 93 2.95 -5.30 1.64
CA GLY A 93 3.96 -6.01 2.41
C GLY A 93 3.78 -5.83 3.92
N GLU A 94 3.30 -4.67 4.36
CA GLU A 94 2.94 -4.40 5.76
C GLU A 94 1.69 -5.21 6.14
N LEU A 95 0.64 -5.22 5.29
CA LEU A 95 -0.58 -6.02 5.49
C LEU A 95 -0.28 -7.53 5.57
N ALA A 96 0.59 -8.04 4.70
CA ALA A 96 1.00 -9.44 4.68
C ALA A 96 1.82 -9.84 5.91
N ALA A 97 2.56 -8.89 6.49
CA ALA A 97 3.43 -9.13 7.65
C ALA A 97 2.77 -8.77 8.99
N LEU A 98 1.53 -8.28 8.98
CA LEU A 98 0.82 -7.86 10.17
C LEU A 98 0.53 -9.06 11.07
N ALA A 99 0.93 -8.94 12.33
CA ALA A 99 0.69 -9.94 13.36
C ALA A 99 -0.20 -9.38 14.47
N TRP A 100 -0.89 -10.26 15.21
CA TRP A 100 -1.73 -9.85 16.34
C TRP A 100 -0.92 -9.17 17.44
N GLU A 101 0.37 -9.50 17.57
CA GLU A 101 1.31 -8.80 18.45
C GLU A 101 1.51 -7.30 18.09
N ASP A 102 1.08 -6.86 16.91
CA ASP A 102 1.13 -5.44 16.50
C ASP A 102 -0.15 -4.68 16.84
N VAL A 103 -1.24 -5.36 17.17
CA VAL A 103 -2.57 -4.81 17.34
C VAL A 103 -2.83 -4.57 18.83
N ASP A 104 -3.15 -3.32 19.18
CA ASP A 104 -3.62 -2.95 20.51
C ASP A 104 -5.08 -2.49 20.38
N PHE A 105 -6.00 -3.37 20.78
CA PHE A 105 -7.44 -3.13 20.67
C PHE A 105 -7.95 -2.09 21.66
N GLU A 106 -7.31 -1.94 22.81
CA GLU A 106 -7.71 -0.98 23.84
C GLU A 106 -7.39 0.44 23.39
N LYS A 107 -6.18 0.64 22.86
CA LYS A 107 -5.77 1.93 22.30
C LYS A 107 -6.28 2.18 20.89
N GLY A 108 -6.81 1.15 20.22
CA GLY A 108 -7.26 1.23 18.83
C GLY A 108 -6.11 1.55 17.87
N ILE A 109 -4.95 0.92 18.05
CA ILE A 109 -3.76 1.18 17.22
C ILE A 109 -3.16 -0.09 16.62
N VAL A 110 -2.43 0.08 15.52
CA VAL A 110 -1.57 -0.93 14.92
C VAL A 110 -0.14 -0.41 14.80
N ASN A 111 0.82 -1.18 15.28
CA ASN A 111 2.24 -0.86 15.14
C ASN A 111 2.83 -1.51 13.89
N VAL A 112 3.08 -0.72 12.86
CA VAL A 112 3.71 -1.21 11.62
C VAL A 112 5.21 -1.35 11.83
N ARG A 113 5.68 -2.57 12.08
CA ARG A 113 7.10 -2.86 12.37
C ARG A 113 7.78 -3.74 11.32
N ARG A 114 6.99 -4.39 10.46
CA ARG A 114 7.44 -5.38 9.49
C ARG A 114 6.88 -5.11 8.11
N ASN A 115 7.61 -5.56 7.11
CA ASN A 115 7.18 -5.63 5.72
C ASN A 115 7.65 -6.97 5.11
N LEU A 116 6.74 -7.68 4.45
CA LEU A 116 7.05 -8.81 3.59
C LEU A 116 7.38 -8.32 2.18
N THR A 117 8.52 -8.74 1.64
CA THR A 117 8.90 -8.44 0.25
C THR A 117 8.24 -9.41 -0.74
N ILE A 118 8.34 -9.12 -2.04
CA ILE A 118 7.84 -10.05 -3.08
C ILE A 118 8.62 -11.37 -3.15
N LEU A 119 9.82 -11.40 -2.57
CA LEU A 119 10.68 -12.58 -2.44
C LEU A 119 10.42 -13.33 -1.11
N ASP A 120 9.29 -13.05 -0.45
CA ASP A 120 8.89 -13.62 0.83
C ASP A 120 9.92 -13.45 1.97
N MET A 121 10.74 -12.40 1.90
CA MET A 121 11.65 -12.00 2.99
C MET A 121 10.98 -10.97 3.90
N PHE A 122 11.01 -11.21 5.21
CA PHE A 122 10.58 -10.24 6.22
C PHE A 122 11.70 -9.26 6.54
N GLY A 123 11.41 -7.98 6.56
CA GLY A 123 12.34 -6.98 7.05
C GLY A 123 11.59 -5.76 7.58
N PRO A 124 12.31 -4.71 7.99
CA PRO A 124 11.68 -3.47 8.38
C PRO A 124 10.97 -2.85 7.16
N PRO A 125 9.99 -1.96 7.40
CA PRO A 125 9.46 -1.08 6.36
C PRO A 125 10.59 -0.40 5.58
N LYS A 126 10.33 -0.16 4.29
CA LYS A 126 11.32 0.33 3.31
C LYS A 126 12.05 1.60 3.78
N THR A 127 11.35 2.49 4.47
CA THR A 127 11.88 3.75 5.01
C THR A 127 11.74 3.78 6.52
N ASN A 128 12.50 4.65 7.20
CA ASN A 128 12.36 4.86 8.64
C ASN A 128 10.96 5.33 9.02
N ALA A 129 10.40 6.28 8.26
CA ALA A 129 9.02 6.73 8.44
C ALA A 129 7.98 5.61 8.26
N GLY A 130 8.35 4.49 7.62
CA GLY A 130 7.48 3.33 7.52
C GLY A 130 7.24 2.63 8.87
N ILE A 131 8.19 2.71 9.81
CA ILE A 131 8.04 2.23 11.19
C ILE A 131 7.19 3.25 11.94
N ARG A 132 5.94 2.89 12.24
CA ARG A 132 4.96 3.87 12.75
C ARG A 132 3.83 3.20 13.50
N THR A 133 3.09 4.00 14.25
CA THR A 133 1.82 3.63 14.85
C THR A 133 0.69 4.20 14.00
N VAL A 134 -0.24 3.34 13.59
CA VAL A 134 -1.44 3.69 12.85
C VAL A 134 -2.60 3.71 13.83
N THR A 135 -3.26 4.87 13.98
CA THR A 135 -4.47 5.03 14.77
C THR A 135 -5.64 4.55 13.92
N LEU A 136 -6.34 3.53 14.40
CA LEU A 136 -7.38 2.86 13.61
C LEU A 136 -8.65 3.68 13.61
N LEU A 137 -9.19 3.89 12.41
CA LEU A 137 -10.58 4.30 12.26
C LEU A 137 -11.50 3.18 12.70
N GLN A 138 -12.70 3.54 13.19
CA GLN A 138 -13.69 2.59 13.67
C GLN A 138 -13.97 1.41 12.70
N PRO A 139 -14.13 1.64 11.37
CA PRO A 139 -14.31 0.53 10.43
C PRO A 139 -13.11 -0.44 10.34
N ALA A 140 -11.88 0.06 10.53
CA ALA A 140 -10.68 -0.79 10.56
C ALA A 140 -10.61 -1.61 11.87
N LEU A 141 -10.97 -1.00 13.00
CA LEU A 141 -11.02 -1.69 14.29
C LEU A 141 -12.05 -2.82 14.29
N GLU A 142 -13.25 -2.57 13.75
CA GLU A 142 -14.28 -3.61 13.57
C GLU A 142 -13.79 -4.75 12.67
N ALA A 143 -13.13 -4.43 11.56
CA ALA A 143 -12.57 -5.44 10.67
C ALA A 143 -11.56 -6.34 11.38
N LEU A 144 -10.71 -5.76 12.25
CA LEU A 144 -9.76 -6.53 13.06
C LEU A 144 -10.46 -7.36 14.14
N LYS A 145 -11.50 -6.84 14.80
CA LYS A 145 -12.27 -7.59 15.79
C LYS A 145 -12.93 -8.83 15.18
N GLU A 146 -13.57 -8.68 14.01
CA GLU A 146 -14.14 -9.82 13.28
C GLU A 146 -13.05 -10.78 12.77
N GLN A 147 -11.90 -10.25 12.36
CA GLN A 147 -10.77 -11.07 11.93
C GLN A 147 -10.16 -11.86 13.10
N TYR A 148 -10.13 -11.30 14.31
CA TYR A 148 -9.59 -11.97 15.49
C TYR A 148 -10.36 -13.24 15.84
N LYS A 149 -11.68 -13.24 15.65
CA LYS A 149 -12.52 -14.44 15.79
C LYS A 149 -12.08 -15.57 14.85
N LEU A 150 -11.53 -15.24 13.68
CA LEU A 150 -11.11 -16.21 12.67
C LEU A 150 -9.67 -16.68 12.84
N THR A 151 -8.74 -15.79 13.21
CA THR A 151 -7.30 -16.09 13.18
C THR A 151 -6.56 -15.81 14.49
N GLY A 152 -7.21 -15.21 15.50
CA GLY A 152 -6.60 -14.80 16.78
C GLY A 152 -6.03 -15.94 17.62
N HIS A 153 -6.62 -17.13 17.50
CA HIS A 153 -6.24 -18.34 18.27
C HIS A 153 -5.43 -19.36 17.46
N HIS A 154 -5.01 -19.01 16.24
CA HIS A 154 -4.13 -19.89 15.46
C HIS A 154 -2.74 -20.01 16.12
N ARG A 155 -1.96 -21.02 15.74
CA ARG A 155 -0.61 -21.21 16.26
C ARG A 155 0.36 -20.12 15.78
N LYS A 156 1.32 -19.74 16.65
CA LYS A 156 2.47 -18.92 16.24
C LYS A 156 3.27 -19.62 15.15
N SER A 157 3.81 -18.81 14.26
CA SER A 157 4.72 -19.25 13.20
C SER A 157 6.04 -18.52 13.34
N GLU A 158 7.14 -19.26 13.18
CA GLU A 158 8.47 -18.68 13.21
C GLU A 158 8.79 -18.05 11.85
N ILE A 159 9.36 -16.86 11.87
CA ILE A 159 9.94 -16.19 10.71
C ILE A 159 11.38 -15.81 10.97
N THR A 160 12.11 -15.54 9.88
CA THR A 160 13.42 -14.89 9.93
C THR A 160 13.24 -13.45 9.49
N PHE A 161 13.48 -12.52 10.41
CA PHE A 161 13.44 -11.09 10.17
C PHE A 161 14.83 -10.60 9.80
N TYR A 162 14.96 -9.97 8.64
CA TYR A 162 16.21 -9.43 8.11
C TYR A 162 16.31 -7.95 8.45
N HIS A 163 17.31 -7.58 9.25
CA HIS A 163 17.58 -6.18 9.56
C HIS A 163 18.21 -5.48 8.34
N ARG A 164 18.32 -4.14 8.41
CA ARG A 164 18.98 -3.37 7.33
C ARG A 164 20.48 -3.61 7.27
N GLU A 165 21.07 -3.90 8.42
CA GLU A 165 22.47 -4.28 8.53
C GLU A 165 22.68 -5.64 7.86
N TYR A 166 23.65 -5.69 6.94
CA TYR A 166 23.94 -6.91 6.18
C TYR A 166 24.26 -8.08 7.10
N GLY A 167 23.66 -9.24 6.83
CA GLY A 167 23.86 -10.47 7.61
C GLY A 167 23.14 -10.52 8.96
N ARG A 168 22.60 -9.40 9.47
CA ARG A 168 21.90 -9.37 10.74
C ARG A 168 20.47 -9.87 10.59
N THR A 169 20.13 -10.92 11.34
CA THR A 169 18.79 -11.52 11.34
C THR A 169 18.31 -11.83 12.75
N GLU A 170 16.99 -11.93 12.91
CA GLU A 170 16.32 -12.27 14.17
C GLU A 170 15.23 -13.30 13.90
N LYS A 171 15.06 -14.28 14.80
CA LYS A 171 13.93 -15.20 14.78
C LYS A 171 12.77 -14.62 15.57
N GLN A 172 11.61 -14.49 14.93
CA GLN A 172 10.39 -13.98 15.58
C GLN A 172 9.28 -15.03 15.50
N LYS A 173 8.54 -15.22 16.59
CA LYS A 173 7.37 -16.11 16.65
C LYS A 173 6.10 -15.27 16.69
N LEU A 174 5.30 -15.32 15.62
CA LEU A 174 4.21 -14.38 15.37
C LEU A 174 2.88 -15.08 15.09
N HIS A 175 1.77 -14.45 15.47
CA HIS A 175 0.43 -14.83 15.04
C HIS A 175 -0.06 -13.92 13.93
N PHE A 176 -0.05 -14.38 12.68
CA PHE A 176 -0.43 -13.52 11.56
C PHE A 176 -1.93 -13.21 11.55
N VAL A 177 -2.25 -11.93 11.32
CA VAL A 177 -3.64 -11.44 11.26
C VAL A 177 -4.37 -12.05 10.08
N PHE A 178 -3.73 -12.05 8.91
CA PHE A 178 -4.31 -12.56 7.66
C PHE A 178 -3.51 -13.74 7.14
N MET A 179 -4.18 -14.89 6.96
CA MET A 179 -3.56 -16.13 6.51
C MET A 179 -4.36 -16.81 5.40
N PRO A 180 -3.70 -17.45 4.42
CA PRO A 180 -4.37 -18.20 3.36
C PRO A 180 -5.16 -19.37 3.93
N ARG A 181 -6.15 -19.85 3.19
CA ARG A 181 -6.84 -21.10 3.54
C ARG A 181 -5.86 -22.27 3.45
N MET A 182 -6.09 -23.30 4.25
CA MET A 182 -5.38 -24.57 4.15
C MET A 182 -5.50 -25.11 2.73
N CYS A 183 -4.38 -25.55 2.16
CA CYS A 183 -4.31 -26.13 0.83
C CYS A 183 -3.41 -27.35 0.89
N ASN A 184 -3.86 -28.48 0.33
CA ASN A 184 -3.13 -29.75 0.31
C ASN A 184 -2.63 -30.19 1.70
N GLY A 185 -3.50 -30.08 2.72
CA GLY A 185 -3.14 -30.45 4.09
C GLY A 185 -2.20 -29.47 4.80
N LYS A 186 -1.79 -28.37 4.17
CA LYS A 186 -0.82 -27.42 4.72
C LYS A 186 -1.45 -26.04 4.95
N GLN A 187 -1.43 -25.61 6.21
CA GLN A 187 -1.79 -24.24 6.59
C GLN A 187 -0.56 -23.34 6.46
N LYS A 188 -0.52 -22.51 5.41
CA LYS A 188 0.50 -21.46 5.32
C LYS A 188 0.23 -20.37 6.35
N PRO A 189 1.27 -19.82 6.98
CA PRO A 189 1.10 -18.90 8.11
C PRO A 189 0.66 -17.49 7.69
N TYR A 190 1.02 -17.03 6.49
CA TYR A 190 0.71 -15.69 5.98
C TYR A 190 0.52 -15.72 4.46
N TYR A 191 -0.05 -14.65 3.92
CA TYR A 191 -0.15 -14.44 2.48
C TYR A 191 1.18 -13.94 1.91
N SER A 192 1.61 -14.46 0.76
CA SER A 192 2.66 -13.80 -0.02
C SER A 192 2.11 -12.50 -0.62
N VAL A 193 2.98 -11.51 -0.87
CA VAL A 193 2.55 -10.23 -1.47
C VAL A 193 1.88 -10.43 -2.84
N SER A 194 2.40 -11.38 -3.63
CA SER A 194 1.81 -11.73 -4.93
C SER A 194 0.41 -12.33 -4.78
N SER A 195 0.18 -13.16 -3.76
CA SER A 195 -1.13 -13.75 -3.48
C SER A 195 -2.17 -12.71 -3.07
N LEU A 196 -1.80 -11.70 -2.28
CA LEU A 196 -2.69 -10.56 -1.99
C LEU A 196 -3.10 -9.84 -3.27
N GLY A 197 -2.15 -9.60 -4.19
CA GLY A 197 -2.46 -8.97 -5.47
C GLY A 197 -3.42 -9.80 -6.34
N ALA A 198 -3.24 -11.13 -6.38
CA ALA A 198 -4.15 -12.02 -7.09
C ALA A 198 -5.56 -12.02 -6.47
N ARG A 199 -5.64 -12.06 -5.13
CA ARG A 199 -6.91 -12.01 -4.39
C ARG A 199 -7.65 -10.70 -4.61
N TRP A 200 -6.95 -9.57 -4.63
CA TRP A 200 -7.54 -8.28 -4.95
C TRP A 200 -8.17 -8.27 -6.35
N ASN A 201 -7.43 -8.74 -7.36
CA ASN A 201 -7.95 -8.79 -8.72
C ASN A 201 -9.19 -9.68 -8.82
N ALA A 202 -9.21 -10.80 -8.09
CA ALA A 202 -10.38 -11.67 -8.02
C ALA A 202 -11.57 -11.00 -7.30
N ALA A 203 -11.32 -10.27 -6.22
CA ALA A 203 -12.35 -9.57 -5.45
C ALA A 203 -12.98 -8.43 -6.26
N VAL A 204 -12.16 -7.58 -6.88
CA VAL A 204 -12.62 -6.50 -7.76
C VAL A 204 -13.43 -7.05 -8.94
N LYS A 205 -12.98 -8.18 -9.53
CA LYS A 205 -13.73 -8.86 -10.60
C LYS A 205 -15.08 -9.38 -10.13
N ARG A 206 -15.13 -10.00 -8.95
CA ARG A 206 -16.37 -10.52 -8.37
C ARG A 206 -17.35 -9.40 -7.99
N ALA A 207 -16.83 -8.27 -7.51
CA ALA A 207 -17.61 -7.09 -7.18
C ALA A 207 -18.17 -6.35 -8.40
N GLY A 208 -17.73 -6.70 -9.61
CA GLY A 208 -18.15 -6.01 -10.84
C GLY A 208 -17.66 -4.56 -10.96
N ILE A 209 -16.68 -4.15 -10.15
CA ILE A 209 -16.17 -2.76 -10.15
C ILE A 209 -15.00 -2.59 -11.13
N ARG A 210 -14.62 -1.33 -11.40
CA ARG A 210 -13.51 -1.01 -12.31
C ARG A 210 -12.19 -1.62 -11.82
N ARG A 211 -11.43 -2.20 -12.74
CA ARG A 211 -10.13 -2.82 -12.45
C ARG A 211 -9.12 -1.80 -11.97
N ARG A 212 -8.48 -2.09 -10.83
CA ARG A 212 -7.39 -1.25 -10.28
C ARG A 212 -6.26 -2.09 -9.73
N ASN A 213 -5.08 -1.49 -9.62
CA ASN A 213 -3.99 -2.11 -8.86
C ASN A 213 -4.39 -2.21 -7.37
N PRO A 214 -4.08 -3.30 -6.67
CA PRO A 214 -4.28 -3.43 -5.22
C PRO A 214 -3.84 -2.19 -4.42
N TYR A 215 -2.76 -1.50 -4.86
CA TYR A 215 -2.20 -0.33 -4.17
C TYR A 215 -3.19 0.84 -4.05
N HIS A 216 -4.30 0.82 -4.79
CA HIS A 216 -5.37 1.80 -4.68
C HIS A 216 -6.14 1.75 -3.37
N THR A 217 -6.08 0.66 -2.58
CA THR A 217 -6.65 0.64 -1.22
C THR A 217 -6.06 1.76 -0.36
N ARG A 218 -4.74 1.92 -0.43
CA ARG A 218 -4.00 2.98 0.23
C ARG A 218 -4.25 4.38 -0.35
N HIS A 219 -4.44 4.49 -1.66
CA HIS A 219 -4.85 5.76 -2.27
C HIS A 219 -6.26 6.16 -1.84
N THR A 220 -7.17 5.18 -1.76
CA THR A 220 -8.55 5.36 -1.30
C THR A 220 -8.56 5.87 0.13
N PHE A 221 -7.76 5.28 1.03
CA PHE A 221 -7.56 5.79 2.39
C PHE A 221 -7.22 7.28 2.38
N ALA A 222 -6.13 7.66 1.70
CA ALA A 222 -5.65 9.04 1.68
C ALA A 222 -6.68 10.01 1.10
N CYS A 223 -7.29 9.67 -0.04
CA CYS A 223 -8.34 10.46 -0.66
C CYS A 223 -9.53 10.64 0.29
N TRP A 224 -10.03 9.57 0.89
CA TRP A 224 -11.21 9.64 1.77
C TRP A 224 -10.93 10.43 3.04
N LEU A 225 -9.73 10.34 3.62
CA LEU A 225 -9.39 11.15 4.78
C LEU A 225 -9.27 12.63 4.42
N LEU A 226 -8.67 12.95 3.27
CA LEU A 226 -8.65 14.33 2.77
C LEU A 226 -10.06 14.84 2.50
N THR A 227 -10.91 14.04 1.86
CA THR A 227 -12.34 14.32 1.64
C THR A 227 -13.14 14.44 2.94
N ALA A 228 -12.67 13.87 4.04
CA ALA A 228 -13.26 14.07 5.35
C ALA A 228 -12.67 15.29 6.11
N GLY A 229 -11.81 16.09 5.47
CA GLY A 229 -11.17 17.26 6.08
C GLY A 229 -10.02 16.92 7.04
N ALA A 230 -9.45 15.72 6.97
CA ALA A 230 -8.35 15.35 7.86
C ALA A 230 -7.06 16.09 7.52
N ASN A 231 -6.28 16.44 8.55
CA ASN A 231 -5.00 17.12 8.41
C ASN A 231 -4.03 16.30 7.53
N PRO A 232 -3.48 16.85 6.42
CA PRO A 232 -2.52 16.16 5.56
C PRO A 232 -1.28 15.62 6.28
N ALA A 233 -0.81 16.30 7.33
CA ALA A 233 0.31 15.83 8.17
C ALA A 233 -0.06 14.57 8.96
N PHE A 234 -1.29 14.49 9.47
CA PHE A 234 -1.81 13.27 10.10
C PHE A 234 -1.90 12.13 9.08
N ILE A 235 -2.44 12.39 7.89
CA ILE A 235 -2.52 11.36 6.83
C ILE A 235 -1.12 10.86 6.45
N ALA A 236 -0.16 11.77 6.29
CA ALA A 236 1.23 11.43 5.99
C ALA A 236 1.86 10.55 7.09
N SER A 237 1.62 10.86 8.37
CA SER A 237 2.11 10.07 9.50
C SER A 237 1.49 8.67 9.55
N GLN A 238 0.17 8.55 9.36
CA GLN A 238 -0.55 7.27 9.28
C GLN A 238 -0.05 6.39 8.12
N MET A 239 0.33 7.02 7.01
CA MET A 239 0.84 6.34 5.83
C MET A 239 2.34 6.02 5.93
N GLY A 240 3.10 6.69 6.78
CA GLY A 240 4.56 6.53 6.86
C GLY A 240 5.25 7.14 5.66
N HIS A 241 4.92 8.40 5.39
CA HIS A 241 5.65 9.29 4.51
C HIS A 241 6.58 10.18 5.34
N GLU A 242 7.79 10.42 4.85
CA GLU A 242 8.75 11.32 5.51
C GLU A 242 8.29 12.78 5.45
N THR A 243 7.53 13.15 4.41
CA THR A 243 7.00 14.50 4.24
C THR A 243 5.53 14.46 3.80
N ALA A 244 4.76 15.48 4.22
CA ALA A 244 3.41 15.71 3.75
C ALA A 244 3.36 16.20 2.29
N GLN A 245 4.50 16.61 1.73
CA GLN A 245 4.62 17.05 0.34
C GLN A 245 4.05 16.02 -0.64
N MET A 246 4.28 14.73 -0.40
CA MET A 246 3.70 13.68 -1.25
C MET A 246 2.16 13.73 -1.23
N VAL A 247 1.55 13.97 -0.06
CA VAL A 247 0.09 14.07 0.07
C VAL A 247 -0.43 15.25 -0.75
N TYR A 248 0.21 16.42 -0.66
CA TYR A 248 -0.16 17.57 -1.49
C TYR A 248 0.12 17.35 -2.98
N GLU A 249 1.24 16.74 -3.35
CA GLU A 249 1.61 16.49 -4.75
C GLU A 249 0.69 15.48 -5.44
N ILE A 250 0.18 14.50 -4.69
CA ILE A 250 -0.65 13.43 -5.21
C ILE A 250 -2.15 13.77 -5.10
N TYR A 251 -2.55 14.52 -4.07
CA TYR A 251 -3.96 14.75 -3.75
C TYR A 251 -4.37 16.22 -3.65
N GLY A 252 -3.46 17.18 -3.90
CA GLY A 252 -3.75 18.62 -3.77
C GLY A 252 -4.98 19.09 -4.53
N MET A 253 -5.22 18.55 -5.73
CA MET A 253 -6.44 18.87 -6.50
C MET A 253 -7.75 18.52 -5.79
N TRP A 254 -7.75 17.48 -4.96
CA TRP A 254 -8.95 17.10 -4.19
C TRP A 254 -9.18 18.02 -2.99
N ILE A 255 -8.13 18.72 -2.53
CA ILE A 255 -8.25 19.73 -1.49
C ILE A 255 -8.92 20.98 -2.08
N ASP A 256 -8.56 21.35 -3.31
CA ASP A 256 -9.13 22.51 -4.00
C ASP A 256 -10.65 22.35 -4.25
N ASP A 257 -11.10 21.15 -4.59
CA ASP A 257 -12.53 20.83 -4.82
C ASP A 257 -13.40 20.91 -3.55
N MET A 258 -12.80 21.10 -2.36
CA MET A 258 -13.47 21.04 -1.05
C MET A 258 -13.56 22.36 -0.31
N ASN A 259 -13.15 23.47 -0.93
CA ASN A 259 -13.09 24.76 -0.25
C ASN A 259 -14.46 25.16 0.36
N ASP A 260 -15.56 24.86 -0.32
CA ASP A 260 -16.91 25.20 0.17
C ASP A 260 -17.32 24.38 1.41
N GLU A 261 -17.04 23.07 1.42
CA GLU A 261 -17.30 22.20 2.59
C GLU A 261 -16.39 22.58 3.78
N GLN A 262 -15.14 22.97 3.50
CA GLN A 262 -14.23 23.46 4.53
C GLN A 262 -14.75 24.75 5.18
N VAL A 263 -15.25 25.69 4.38
CA VAL A 263 -15.87 26.92 4.88
C VAL A 263 -17.09 26.59 5.75
N ALA A 264 -17.95 25.67 5.33
CA ALA A 264 -19.09 25.23 6.13
C ALA A 264 -18.67 24.60 7.47
N MET A 265 -17.66 23.73 7.47
CA MET A 265 -17.11 23.13 8.70
C MET A 265 -16.48 24.18 9.62
N LEU A 266 -15.72 25.13 9.07
CA LEU A 266 -15.07 26.19 9.83
C LEU A 266 -16.09 27.13 10.46
N ASN A 267 -17.12 27.53 9.69
CA ASN A 267 -18.22 28.33 10.20
C ASN A 267 -18.88 27.63 11.40
N ALA A 268 -19.20 26.35 11.29
CA ALA A 268 -19.84 25.58 12.37
C ALA A 268 -18.96 25.39 13.64
N ARG A 269 -17.63 25.51 13.52
CA ARG A 269 -16.70 25.38 14.67
C ARG A 269 -16.28 26.70 15.30
N LEU A 270 -16.36 27.79 14.53
CA LEU A 270 -15.94 29.13 14.96
C LEU A 270 -17.12 30.02 15.36
N SER A 271 -18.34 29.63 15.00
CA SER A 271 -19.60 30.17 15.53
C SER A 271 -19.91 29.59 16.91
#